data_AF-A0A5N9I9C1-F1
#
_entry.id   AF-A0A5N9I9C1-F1
#
_cell.length_a   1.000
_cell.length_b   1.000
_cell.length_c   1.000
_cell.angle_alpha   90.00
_cell.angle_beta   90.00
_cell.angle_gamma   90.00
#
_symmetry.space_group_name_H-M   'P 1'
#
loop_
_entity.id
_entity.type
_entity.pdbx_description
1 polymer ?
#
loop_
_entity_poly.entity_id
_entity_poly.type
_entity_poly.pdbx_seq_one_letter_code
_entity_poly.pdbx_strand_id
1 'polypeptide(L)'
;MSLLSQLEELQWKQLQHDEMYHKDIWILTVQQRITHMALHLSKYSSKLTRAAFEKNNVVMHKAIIDSFIITFSSANIFDVLLGDIAFPDINDYEHDLKTISKKAYESLSLSEDSPIISLALNILDNTGRMCKVVESLDHLENLSFRENLVTCLVQLLKNLFGLCHALEINDIPEQICERLYNVEKRKSFFKRMGNYKTGYK
;
A
#
# COMPACT_ATOMS: atom_id res chain seq x y z
N MET A 1 16.22 5.66 -13.40
CA MET A 1 16.06 4.99 -12.09
C MET A 1 15.51 3.60 -12.36
N SER A 2 16.08 2.53 -11.78
CA SER A 2 15.48 1.19 -11.89
C SER A 2 14.10 1.18 -11.25
N LEU A 3 13.27 0.17 -11.56
CA LEU A 3 11.95 0.05 -10.96
C LEU A 3 11.98 -0.14 -9.43
N LEU A 4 12.89 -0.97 -8.93
CA LEU A 4 13.04 -1.18 -7.49
C LEU A 4 13.42 0.13 -6.79
N SER A 5 14.34 0.90 -7.39
CA SER A 5 14.70 2.23 -6.88
C SER A 5 13.54 3.23 -6.92
N GLN A 6 12.60 3.13 -7.89
CA GLN A 6 11.37 3.92 -7.87
C GLN A 6 10.44 3.54 -6.70
N LEU A 7 10.28 2.25 -6.43
CA LEU A 7 9.45 1.77 -5.31
C LEU A 7 10.08 2.14 -3.97
N GLU A 8 11.40 2.02 -3.85
CA GLU A 8 12.16 2.47 -2.68
C GLU A 8 11.97 3.97 -2.45
N GLU A 9 12.07 4.80 -3.49
CA GLU A 9 11.86 6.24 -3.38
C GLU A 9 10.43 6.59 -2.92
N LEU A 10 9.41 5.87 -3.41
CA LEU A 10 8.03 6.04 -2.93
C LEU A 10 7.90 5.68 -1.45
N GLN A 11 8.50 4.56 -1.05
CA GLN A 11 8.46 4.08 0.32
C GLN A 11 9.24 5.02 1.28
N TRP A 12 10.38 5.54 0.84
CA TRP A 12 11.18 6.52 1.56
C TRP A 12 10.40 7.83 1.77
N LYS A 13 9.78 8.38 0.73
CA LYS A 13 8.94 9.58 0.89
C LYS A 13 7.74 9.34 1.81
N GLN A 14 7.19 8.13 1.82
CA GLN A 14 6.14 7.76 2.77
C GLN A 14 6.66 7.72 4.22
N LEU A 15 7.89 7.23 4.45
CA LEU A 15 8.52 7.25 5.77
C LEU A 15 8.64 8.68 6.31
N GLN A 16 9.15 9.59 5.46
CA GLN A 16 9.30 11.00 5.80
C GLN A 16 7.93 11.68 6.03
N HIS A 17 6.92 11.33 5.23
CA HIS A 17 5.55 11.79 5.43
C HIS A 17 5.05 11.41 6.82
N ASP A 18 5.17 10.12 7.18
CA ASP A 18 4.64 9.59 8.43
C ASP A 18 5.31 10.26 9.65
N GLU A 19 6.64 10.41 9.62
CA GLU A 19 7.41 11.08 10.67
C GLU A 19 6.96 12.54 10.87
N MET A 20 6.75 13.27 9.77
CA MET A 20 6.46 14.70 9.83
C MET A 20 4.99 15.01 10.15
N TYR A 21 4.06 14.27 9.53
CA TYR A 21 2.64 14.61 9.49
C TYR A 21 1.73 13.72 10.35
N HIS A 22 2.26 12.60 10.84
CA HIS A 22 1.56 11.59 11.64
C HIS A 22 2.29 11.28 12.95
N LYS A 23 2.82 12.32 13.63
CA LYS A 23 3.56 12.20 14.90
C LYS A 23 2.81 11.43 15.98
N ASP A 24 1.49 11.58 16.03
CA ASP A 24 0.58 10.86 16.94
C ASP A 24 0.63 9.35 16.73
N ILE A 25 0.76 8.90 15.48
CA ILE A 25 0.92 7.48 15.13
C ILE A 25 2.39 7.07 15.22
N TRP A 26 3.33 7.93 14.85
CA TRP A 26 4.77 7.65 14.82
C TRP A 26 5.34 7.24 16.18
N ILE A 27 4.86 7.86 17.26
CA ILE A 27 5.32 7.59 18.63
C ILE A 27 4.77 6.28 19.23
N LEU A 28 3.81 5.64 18.55
CA LEU A 28 3.20 4.40 19.03
C LEU A 28 4.17 3.22 18.90
N THR A 29 3.92 2.16 19.67
CA THR A 29 4.69 0.91 19.54
C THR A 29 4.46 0.27 18.17
N VAL A 30 5.38 -0.61 17.75
CA VAL A 30 5.25 -1.39 16.51
C VAL A 30 3.87 -2.06 16.40
N GLN A 31 3.42 -2.71 17.48
CA GLN A 31 2.11 -3.34 17.57
C GLN A 31 0.97 -2.34 17.32
N GLN A 32 0.95 -1.23 18.05
CA GLN A 32 -0.11 -0.22 17.92
C GLN A 32 -0.13 0.40 16.51
N ARG A 33 1.05 0.67 15.92
CA ARG A 33 1.17 1.20 14.56
C ARG A 33 0.60 0.22 13.54
N ILE A 34 0.96 -1.05 13.60
CA ILE A 34 0.48 -2.02 12.61
C ILE A 34 -1.00 -2.35 12.81
N THR A 35 -1.51 -2.34 14.04
CA THR A 35 -2.97 -2.38 14.30
C THR A 35 -3.67 -1.21 13.61
N HIS A 36 -3.14 0.01 13.75
CA HIS A 36 -3.69 1.18 13.08
C HIS A 36 -3.66 1.04 11.55
N MET A 37 -2.56 0.54 10.98
CA MET A 37 -2.47 0.30 9.54
C MET A 37 -3.41 -0.80 9.06
N ALA A 38 -3.58 -1.89 9.81
CA ALA A 38 -4.54 -2.95 9.50
C ALA A 38 -5.98 -2.42 9.46
N LEU A 39 -6.36 -1.53 10.39
CA LEU A 39 -7.67 -0.85 10.36
C LEU A 39 -7.84 0.03 9.11
N HIS A 40 -6.80 0.77 8.72
CA HIS A 40 -6.81 1.54 7.48
C HIS A 40 -7.00 0.65 6.25
N LEU A 41 -6.23 -0.43 6.15
CA LEU A 41 -6.31 -1.38 5.04
C LEU A 41 -7.66 -2.09 5.00
N SER A 42 -8.22 -2.50 6.14
CA SER A 42 -9.58 -3.09 6.23
C SER A 42 -10.67 -2.12 5.75
N LYS A 43 -10.58 -0.85 6.14
CA LYS A 43 -11.47 0.22 5.66
C LYS A 43 -11.36 0.38 4.13
N TYR A 44 -10.16 0.31 3.56
CA TYR A 44 -9.98 0.47 2.11
C TYR A 44 -10.33 -0.80 1.33
N SER A 45 -10.07 -2.00 1.85
CA SER A 45 -10.45 -3.25 1.21
C SER A 45 -11.96 -3.34 1.04
N SER A 46 -12.73 -2.98 2.08
CA SER A 46 -14.20 -2.89 1.98
C SER A 46 -14.66 -1.90 0.88
N LYS A 47 -14.00 -0.74 0.76
CA LYS A 47 -14.30 0.23 -0.31
C LYS A 47 -13.95 -0.30 -1.70
N LEU A 48 -12.82 -0.97 -1.86
CA LEU A 48 -12.40 -1.60 -3.11
C LEU A 48 -13.40 -2.66 -3.54
N THR A 49 -13.77 -3.58 -2.63
CA THR A 49 -14.75 -4.63 -2.91
C THR A 49 -16.08 -4.03 -3.33
N ARG A 50 -16.62 -3.08 -2.55
CA ARG A 50 -17.88 -2.42 -2.90
C ARG A 50 -17.81 -1.71 -4.25
N ALA A 51 -16.75 -0.96 -4.51
CA ALA A 51 -16.56 -0.27 -5.78
C ALA A 51 -16.42 -1.24 -6.97
N ALA A 52 -15.85 -2.44 -6.77
CA ALA A 52 -15.77 -3.49 -7.78
C ALA A 52 -17.17 -3.97 -8.19
N PHE A 53 -18.02 -4.28 -7.20
CA PHE A 53 -19.40 -4.71 -7.44
C PHE A 53 -20.26 -3.61 -8.06
N GLU A 54 -20.13 -2.37 -7.59
CA GLU A 54 -20.89 -1.21 -8.09
C GLU A 54 -20.31 -0.64 -9.40
N LYS A 55 -19.18 -1.16 -9.90
CA LYS A 55 -18.43 -0.63 -11.06
C LYS A 55 -18.10 0.87 -10.92
N ASN A 56 -17.81 1.32 -9.70
CA ASN A 56 -17.52 2.71 -9.39
C ASN A 56 -16.01 2.98 -9.47
N ASN A 57 -15.53 3.24 -10.68
CA ASN A 57 -14.10 3.44 -10.95
C ASN A 57 -13.51 4.64 -10.19
N VAL A 58 -14.29 5.69 -9.90
CA VAL A 58 -13.80 6.87 -9.17
C VAL A 58 -13.50 6.53 -7.71
N VAL A 59 -14.37 5.76 -7.05
CA VAL A 59 -14.14 5.32 -5.67
C VAL A 59 -13.03 4.26 -5.62
N MET A 60 -13.05 3.33 -6.56
CA MET A 60 -12.02 2.30 -6.72
C MET A 60 -10.63 2.94 -6.82
N HIS A 61 -10.45 3.87 -7.74
CA HIS A 61 -9.19 4.56 -8.00
C HIS A 61 -8.62 5.25 -6.76
N LYS A 62 -9.44 6.02 -6.06
CA LYS A 62 -9.04 6.67 -4.80
C LYS A 62 -8.63 5.67 -3.73
N ALA A 63 -9.37 4.56 -3.61
CA ALA A 63 -9.08 3.52 -2.63
C ALA A 63 -7.79 2.75 -2.98
N ILE A 64 -7.47 2.57 -4.26
CA ILE A 64 -6.19 1.97 -4.69
C ILE A 64 -5.02 2.84 -4.25
N ILE A 65 -5.06 4.14 -4.53
CA ILE A 65 -3.98 5.08 -4.15
C ILE A 65 -3.84 5.18 -2.62
N ASP A 66 -4.95 5.29 -1.90
CA ASP A 66 -4.92 5.30 -0.43
C ASP A 66 -4.38 3.98 0.14
N SER A 67 -4.64 2.83 -0.51
CA SER A 67 -4.08 1.54 -0.11
C SER A 67 -2.58 1.45 -0.35
N PHE A 68 -2.04 1.93 -1.48
CA PHE A 68 -0.58 1.98 -1.70
C PHE A 68 0.13 2.75 -0.60
N ILE A 69 -0.37 3.94 -0.26
CA ILE A 69 0.17 4.79 0.82
C ILE A 69 0.28 4.01 2.13
N ILE A 70 -0.79 3.33 2.53
CA ILE A 70 -0.80 2.58 3.79
C ILE A 70 0.04 1.30 3.69
N THR A 71 0.09 0.63 2.54
CA THR A 71 0.95 -0.54 2.34
C THR A 71 2.44 -0.16 2.50
N PHE A 72 2.89 0.96 1.93
CA PHE A 72 4.26 1.46 2.14
C PHE A 72 4.51 1.88 3.59
N SER A 73 3.58 2.62 4.21
CA SER A 73 3.66 3.00 5.63
C SER A 73 3.76 1.77 6.54
N SER A 74 3.05 0.69 6.20
CA SER A 74 3.09 -0.58 6.94
C SER A 74 4.42 -1.30 6.78
N ALA A 75 5.01 -1.31 5.58
CA ALA A 75 6.33 -1.91 5.35
C ALA A 75 7.41 -1.18 6.15
N ASN A 76 7.33 0.14 6.23
CA ASN A 76 8.23 1.00 7.01
C ASN A 76 8.20 0.70 8.52
N ILE A 77 7.09 0.18 9.07
CA ILE A 77 7.04 -0.26 10.47
C ILE A 77 7.99 -1.44 10.73
N PHE A 78 8.18 -2.30 9.73
CA PHE A 78 9.01 -3.51 9.82
C PHE A 78 10.41 -3.35 9.25
N ASP A 79 10.76 -2.15 8.78
CA ASP A 79 12.06 -1.87 8.15
C ASP A 79 12.37 -2.87 7.02
N VAL A 80 11.42 -3.01 6.09
CA VAL A 80 11.57 -3.90 4.92
C VAL A 80 11.33 -3.12 3.63
N LEU A 81 12.19 -3.31 2.63
CA LEU A 81 12.00 -2.77 1.29
C LEU A 81 10.99 -3.63 0.53
N LEU A 82 9.76 -3.15 0.41
CA LEU A 82 8.65 -3.99 -0.05
C LEU A 82 8.79 -4.38 -1.52
N GLY A 83 9.37 -3.51 -2.34
CA GLY A 83 9.64 -3.78 -3.76
C GLY A 83 10.52 -5.01 -3.97
N ASP A 84 11.64 -5.09 -3.23
CA ASP A 84 12.62 -6.17 -3.33
C ASP A 84 12.02 -7.53 -2.97
N ILE A 85 11.19 -7.57 -1.93
CA ILE A 85 10.57 -8.80 -1.46
C ILE A 85 9.41 -9.21 -2.38
N ALA A 86 8.64 -8.24 -2.88
CA ALA A 86 7.51 -8.54 -3.74
C ALA A 86 7.92 -8.96 -5.15
N PHE A 87 9.02 -8.41 -5.66
CA PHE A 87 9.46 -8.58 -7.04
C PHE A 87 10.97 -8.87 -7.14
N PRO A 88 11.44 -9.99 -6.57
CA PRO A 88 12.87 -10.31 -6.53
C PRO A 88 13.49 -10.55 -7.92
N ASP A 89 12.66 -10.88 -8.91
CA ASP A 89 13.09 -11.19 -10.28
C ASP A 89 13.05 -9.98 -11.24
N ILE A 90 12.85 -8.76 -10.72
CA ILE A 90 12.93 -7.55 -11.55
C ILE A 90 14.40 -7.22 -11.80
N ASN A 91 14.75 -7.17 -13.09
CA ASN A 91 16.07 -6.74 -13.53
C ASN A 91 16.18 -5.21 -13.52
N ASP A 92 17.36 -4.68 -13.25
CA ASP A 92 17.66 -3.24 -13.19
C ASP A 92 17.36 -2.46 -14.48
N TYR A 93 17.23 -3.15 -15.61
CA TYR A 93 16.93 -2.57 -16.93
C TYR A 93 15.44 -2.27 -17.12
N GLU A 94 14.56 -2.76 -16.25
CA GLU A 94 13.14 -2.44 -16.31
C GLU A 94 12.90 -1.11 -15.60
N HIS A 95 12.24 -0.18 -16.29
CA HIS A 95 12.06 1.21 -15.82
C HIS A 95 10.59 1.66 -15.74
N ASP A 96 9.64 0.88 -16.26
CA ASP A 96 8.22 1.25 -16.33
C ASP A 96 7.37 0.47 -15.33
N LEU A 97 6.64 1.19 -14.46
CA LEU A 97 5.72 0.60 -13.48
C LEU A 97 4.59 -0.20 -14.13
N LYS A 98 4.29 0.04 -15.42
CA LYS A 98 3.38 -0.80 -16.20
C LYS A 98 3.88 -2.24 -16.30
N THR A 99 5.19 -2.44 -16.40
CA THR A 99 5.80 -3.78 -16.44
C THR A 99 5.54 -4.54 -15.14
N ILE A 100 5.72 -3.88 -13.99
CA ILE A 100 5.37 -4.47 -12.68
C ILE A 100 3.89 -4.78 -12.60
N SER A 101 3.05 -3.82 -13.00
CA SER A 101 1.59 -3.98 -12.94
C SER A 101 1.13 -5.21 -13.73
N LYS A 102 1.66 -5.37 -14.94
CA LYS A 102 1.40 -6.54 -15.79
C LYS A 102 1.93 -7.83 -15.17
N LYS A 103 3.21 -7.89 -14.76
CA LYS A 103 3.80 -9.08 -14.12
C LYS A 103 3.04 -9.50 -12.85
N ALA A 104 2.67 -8.53 -12.02
CA ALA A 104 1.86 -8.76 -10.84
C ALA A 104 0.51 -9.37 -11.21
N TYR A 105 -0.19 -8.79 -12.19
CA TYR A 105 -1.46 -9.31 -12.69
C TYR A 105 -1.35 -10.74 -13.22
N GLU A 106 -0.35 -11.04 -14.05
CA GLU A 106 -0.12 -12.38 -14.63
C GLU A 106 0.28 -13.43 -13.59
N SER A 107 0.87 -13.01 -12.46
CA SER A 107 1.25 -13.91 -11.37
C SER A 107 0.08 -14.32 -10.45
N LEU A 108 -1.09 -13.68 -10.59
CA LEU A 108 -2.24 -13.88 -9.73
C LEU A 108 -3.24 -14.85 -10.36
N SER A 109 -3.76 -15.77 -9.55
CA SER A 109 -4.87 -16.64 -9.96
C SER A 109 -6.18 -15.87 -9.93
N LEU A 110 -6.64 -15.40 -11.09
CA LEU A 110 -7.83 -14.56 -11.24
C LEU A 110 -8.95 -15.30 -11.98
N SER A 111 -10.21 -14.95 -11.67
CA SER A 111 -11.36 -15.38 -12.49
C SER A 111 -11.30 -14.68 -13.85
N GLU A 112 -11.43 -15.45 -14.93
CA GLU A 112 -11.47 -14.90 -16.29
C GLU A 112 -12.65 -13.93 -16.49
N ASP A 113 -13.80 -14.22 -15.89
CA ASP A 113 -15.03 -13.44 -16.06
C ASP A 113 -15.06 -12.16 -15.21
N SER A 114 -14.28 -12.09 -14.14
CA SER A 114 -14.39 -10.99 -13.16
C SER A 114 -13.07 -10.62 -12.46
N PRO A 115 -12.00 -10.33 -13.21
CA PRO A 115 -10.66 -10.15 -12.64
C PRO A 115 -10.58 -9.03 -11.60
N ILE A 116 -11.28 -7.91 -11.80
CA ILE A 116 -11.32 -6.80 -10.84
C ILE A 116 -11.98 -7.22 -9.51
N ILE A 117 -13.06 -8.01 -9.57
CA ILE A 117 -13.72 -8.53 -8.37
C ILE A 117 -12.81 -9.53 -7.66
N SER A 118 -12.16 -10.44 -8.39
CA SER A 118 -11.17 -11.36 -7.83
C SER A 118 -10.05 -10.62 -7.10
N LEU A 119 -9.46 -9.60 -7.72
CA LEU A 119 -8.42 -8.77 -7.10
C LEU A 119 -8.92 -8.07 -5.82
N ALA A 120 -10.12 -7.50 -5.87
CA ALA A 120 -10.70 -6.83 -4.70
C ALA A 120 -11.02 -7.82 -3.56
N LEU A 121 -11.44 -9.04 -3.88
CA LEU A 121 -11.65 -10.11 -2.90
C LEU A 121 -10.32 -10.64 -2.32
N ASN A 122 -9.28 -10.77 -3.14
CA ASN A 122 -7.94 -11.13 -2.68
C ASN A 122 -7.40 -10.09 -1.68
N ILE A 123 -7.59 -8.80 -1.98
CA ILE A 123 -7.22 -7.71 -1.05
C ILE A 123 -8.04 -7.83 0.24
N LEU A 124 -9.36 -8.07 0.14
CA LEU A 124 -10.22 -8.25 1.32
C LEU A 124 -9.76 -9.42 2.20
N ASP A 125 -9.57 -10.60 1.62
CA ASP A 125 -9.09 -11.80 2.33
C ASP A 125 -7.76 -11.53 3.03
N ASN A 126 -6.82 -10.93 2.29
CA ASN A 126 -5.50 -10.63 2.81
C ASN A 126 -5.54 -9.60 3.97
N THR A 127 -6.38 -8.57 3.88
CA THR A 127 -6.60 -7.67 5.02
C THR A 127 -7.27 -8.36 6.21
N GLY A 128 -8.16 -9.32 5.97
CA GLY A 128 -8.76 -10.17 7.01
C GLY A 128 -7.69 -11.00 7.74
N ARG A 129 -6.74 -11.57 7.01
CA ARG A 129 -5.58 -12.26 7.59
C ARG A 129 -4.72 -11.32 8.43
N MET A 130 -4.45 -10.11 7.95
CA MET A 130 -3.73 -9.10 8.76
C MET A 130 -4.47 -8.79 10.06
N CYS A 131 -5.80 -8.62 10.03
CA CYS A 131 -6.60 -8.41 11.23
C CYS A 131 -6.45 -9.59 12.20
N LYS A 132 -6.51 -10.83 11.72
CA LYS A 132 -6.30 -12.01 12.57
C LYS A 132 -4.90 -12.04 13.17
N VAL A 133 -3.85 -11.73 12.40
CA VAL A 133 -2.46 -11.71 12.90
C VAL A 133 -2.29 -10.66 14.00
N VAL A 134 -2.92 -9.49 13.85
CA VAL A 134 -2.93 -8.43 14.86
C VAL A 134 -3.69 -8.87 16.12
N GLU A 135 -4.86 -9.47 15.97
CA GLU A 135 -5.64 -10.04 17.09
C GLU A 135 -4.86 -11.13 17.83
N SER A 136 -4.17 -12.01 17.09
CA SER A 136 -3.32 -13.06 17.66
C SER A 136 -2.17 -12.51 18.50
N LEU A 137 -1.65 -11.32 18.18
CA LEU A 137 -0.63 -10.66 18.99
C LEU A 137 -1.19 -10.18 20.34
N ASP A 138 -2.44 -9.70 20.36
CA ASP A 138 -3.11 -9.31 21.61
C ASP A 138 -3.37 -10.52 22.53
N HIS A 139 -3.58 -11.69 21.94
CA HIS A 139 -3.78 -12.95 22.66
C HIS A 139 -2.48 -13.74 22.94
N LEU A 140 -1.31 -13.22 22.51
CA LEU A 140 -0.02 -13.91 22.63
C LEU A 140 -0.04 -15.33 22.06
N GLU A 141 -0.75 -15.53 20.94
CA GLU A 141 -0.79 -16.81 20.25
C GLU A 141 0.60 -17.18 19.70
N ASN A 142 0.86 -18.49 19.57
CA ASN A 142 2.12 -18.98 18.99
C ASN A 142 2.11 -18.84 17.46
N LEU A 143 2.44 -17.64 16.97
CA LEU A 143 2.42 -17.27 15.54
C LEU A 143 3.64 -16.41 15.18
N SER A 144 4.23 -16.64 14.00
CA SER A 144 5.29 -15.79 13.44
C SER A 144 4.70 -14.45 12.93
N PHE A 145 4.49 -13.50 13.84
CA PHE A 145 3.78 -12.24 13.57
C PHE A 145 4.36 -11.44 12.40
N ARG A 146 5.68 -11.15 12.46
CA ARG A 146 6.36 -10.31 11.46
C ARG A 146 6.29 -10.93 10.07
N GLU A 147 6.58 -12.22 9.97
CA GLU A 147 6.60 -12.95 8.71
C GLU A 147 5.22 -12.99 8.05
N ASN A 148 4.17 -13.27 8.83
CA ASN A 148 2.80 -13.30 8.32
C ASN A 148 2.36 -11.91 7.82
N LEU A 149 2.67 -10.85 8.56
CA LEU A 149 2.32 -9.48 8.14
C LEU A 149 3.09 -9.03 6.91
N VAL A 150 4.40 -9.26 6.84
CA VAL A 150 5.20 -8.94 5.66
C VAL A 150 4.70 -9.71 4.44
N THR A 151 4.36 -11.00 4.60
CA THR A 151 3.74 -11.80 3.54
C THR A 151 2.42 -11.18 3.08
N CYS A 152 1.57 -10.74 4.00
CA CYS A 152 0.33 -10.05 3.66
C CYS A 152 0.61 -8.74 2.89
N LEU A 153 1.58 -7.93 3.32
CA LEU A 153 1.95 -6.68 2.63
C LEU A 153 2.45 -6.92 1.20
N VAL A 154 3.25 -7.95 0.98
CA VAL A 154 3.70 -8.36 -0.36
C VAL A 154 2.50 -8.71 -1.24
N GLN A 155 1.57 -9.52 -0.72
CA GLN A 155 0.36 -9.90 -1.46
C GLN A 155 -0.54 -8.69 -1.72
N LEU A 156 -0.66 -7.73 -0.78
CA LEU A 156 -1.39 -6.49 -1.01
C LEU A 156 -0.77 -5.69 -2.16
N LEU A 157 0.55 -5.50 -2.13
CA LEU A 157 1.25 -4.74 -3.17
C LEU A 157 1.02 -5.36 -4.55
N LYS A 158 1.14 -6.69 -4.68
CA LYS A 158 0.88 -7.41 -5.93
C LYS A 158 -0.56 -7.23 -6.42
N ASN A 159 -1.55 -7.39 -5.55
CA ASN A 159 -2.95 -7.22 -5.94
C ASN A 159 -3.29 -5.77 -6.30
N LEU A 160 -2.68 -4.78 -5.64
CA LEU A 160 -2.85 -3.36 -5.99
C LEU A 160 -2.27 -3.06 -7.38
N PHE A 161 -1.08 -3.57 -7.68
CA PHE A 161 -0.51 -3.48 -9.03
C PHE A 161 -1.33 -4.24 -10.07
N GLY A 162 -1.92 -5.38 -9.70
CA GLY A 162 -2.88 -6.10 -10.53
C GLY A 162 -4.12 -5.25 -10.85
N LEU A 163 -4.66 -4.52 -9.87
CA LEU A 163 -5.76 -3.58 -10.10
C LEU A 163 -5.35 -2.43 -11.01
N CYS A 164 -4.14 -1.91 -10.87
CA CYS A 164 -3.63 -0.87 -11.77
C CYS A 164 -3.58 -1.36 -13.21
N HIS A 165 -3.12 -2.60 -13.45
CA HIS A 165 -3.14 -3.19 -14.79
C HIS A 165 -4.56 -3.36 -15.32
N ALA A 166 -5.46 -3.96 -14.53
CA ALA A 166 -6.83 -4.25 -14.95
C ALA A 166 -7.67 -3.00 -15.24
N LEU A 167 -7.34 -1.87 -14.61
CA LEU A 167 -8.04 -0.59 -14.74
C LEU A 167 -7.25 0.44 -15.57
N GLU A 168 -6.12 0.04 -16.15
CA GLU A 168 -5.23 0.92 -16.93
C GLU A 168 -4.77 2.18 -16.14
N ILE A 169 -4.60 2.05 -14.82
CA ILE A 169 -4.12 3.14 -13.96
C ILE A 169 -2.60 3.26 -14.10
N ASN A 170 -2.15 4.45 -14.51
CA ASN A 170 -0.74 4.78 -14.71
C ASN A 170 -0.32 5.90 -13.75
N ASP A 171 0.95 6.33 -13.79
CA ASP A 171 1.44 7.50 -13.04
C ASP A 171 1.14 7.44 -11.52
N ILE A 172 1.26 6.23 -10.95
CA ILE A 172 1.04 5.97 -9.52
C ILE A 172 1.87 6.91 -8.64
N PRO A 173 3.17 7.17 -8.92
CA PRO A 173 3.98 8.11 -8.15
C PRO A 173 3.37 9.51 -8.07
N GLU A 174 2.93 10.04 -9.20
CA GLU A 174 2.33 11.36 -9.32
C GLU A 174 1.00 11.44 -8.56
N GLN A 175 0.20 10.38 -8.64
CA GLN A 175 -1.08 10.32 -7.95
C GLN A 175 -0.94 10.22 -6.42
N ILE A 176 0.03 9.43 -5.93
CA ILE A 176 0.38 9.39 -4.51
C ILE A 176 0.85 10.78 -4.05
N CYS A 177 1.72 11.42 -4.85
CA CYS A 177 2.24 12.75 -4.57
C CYS A 177 1.12 13.80 -4.46
N GLU A 178 0.19 13.85 -5.42
CA GLU A 178 -0.97 14.74 -5.36
C GLU A 178 -1.87 14.42 -4.17
N ARG A 179 -2.08 13.13 -3.89
CA ARG A 179 -2.92 12.70 -2.78
C ARG A 179 -2.38 13.18 -1.44
N LEU A 180 -1.10 12.95 -1.16
CA LEU A 180 -0.44 13.32 0.09
C LEU A 180 -0.31 14.83 0.23
N TYR A 181 0.08 15.54 -0.82
CA TYR A 181 0.13 17.00 -0.82
C TYR A 181 -1.21 17.62 -0.39
N ASN A 182 -2.33 17.10 -0.90
CA ASN A 182 -3.67 17.57 -0.56
C ASN A 182 -4.10 17.27 0.88
N VAL A 183 -3.54 16.24 1.50
CA VAL A 183 -3.74 15.92 2.93
C VAL A 183 -2.89 16.84 3.79
N GLU A 184 -1.62 17.00 3.45
CA GLU A 184 -0.63 17.82 4.17
C GLU A 184 -1.03 19.30 4.21
N LYS A 185 -1.53 19.85 3.08
CA LYS A 185 -1.94 21.25 2.94
C LYS A 185 -2.99 21.70 3.98
N ARG A 186 -3.72 20.74 4.57
CA ARG A 186 -4.75 21.01 5.59
C ARG A 186 -4.19 21.24 6.99
N LYS A 187 -2.89 21.01 7.21
CA LYS A 187 -2.24 21.08 8.52
C LYS A 187 -1.76 22.49 8.82
N SER A 188 -1.90 22.92 10.08
CA SER A 188 -1.65 24.30 10.52
C SER A 188 -0.25 24.82 10.21
N PHE A 189 0.76 23.94 10.22
CA PHE A 189 2.17 24.30 10.01
C PHE A 189 2.73 23.88 8.65
N PHE A 190 1.87 23.58 7.67
CA PHE A 190 2.26 23.10 6.33
C PHE A 190 3.41 23.89 5.69
N LYS A 191 3.36 25.24 5.77
CA LYS A 191 4.40 26.11 5.20
C LYS A 191 5.79 25.95 5.84
N ARG A 192 5.87 25.44 7.08
CA ARG A 192 7.11 25.28 7.84
C ARG A 192 7.69 23.87 7.75
N MET A 193 6.84 22.85 7.68
CA MET A 193 7.23 21.43 7.75
C MET A 193 7.75 20.84 6.42
N GLY A 194 7.65 21.59 5.32
CA GLY A 194 7.87 21.03 3.99
C GLY A 194 6.71 20.14 3.55
N ASN A 195 6.82 19.41 2.45
CA ASN A 195 5.74 18.59 1.89
C ASN A 195 6.26 17.55 0.89
N TYR A 196 5.41 16.61 0.50
CA TYR A 196 5.76 15.52 -0.42
C TYR A 196 6.34 16.00 -1.77
N LYS A 197 5.90 17.16 -2.29
CA LYS A 197 6.35 17.69 -3.59
C LYS A 197 7.73 18.35 -3.53
N THR A 198 7.97 19.16 -2.50
CA THR A 198 9.16 20.02 -2.41
C THR A 198 10.19 19.54 -1.39
N GLY A 199 9.92 18.42 -0.71
CA GLY A 199 10.73 17.90 0.39
C GLY A 199 10.27 18.39 1.75
N TYR A 200 10.52 17.55 2.76
CA TYR A 200 10.30 17.83 4.18
C TYR A 200 11.47 18.62 4.78
N LYS A 201 11.25 19.35 5.87
CA LYS A 201 12.23 20.24 6.52
C LYS A 201 12.47 19.89 7.97
#